data_AF-A0A958AJM3-F1
#
_entry.id   AF-A0A958AJM3-F1
#
_cell.length_a   1.000
_cell.length_b   1.000
_cell.length_c   1.000
_cell.angle_alpha   90.00
_cell.angle_beta   90.00
_cell.angle_gamma   90.00
#
_symmetry.space_group_name_H-M   'P 1'
#
loop_
_entity.id
_entity.type
_entity.pdbx_description
1 polymer ?
#
loop_
_entity_poly.entity_id
_entity_poly.type
_entity_poly.pdbx_seq_one_letter_code
_entity_poly.pdbx_strand_id
1 'polypeptide(L)'
;VIMGVLEAVPVIGPLLGAVPAILLTLSTAPEKTLWVILALIAIQQLENSLFKPRIMDESVGVNAIVSILAIAAFGLLFGIFGAVLAIPLAAILQILFNRLIFPEDATQPEPVQTAQQSRDRLGMLRFAAQELAQDVRKQARTSPDVDEASRSEEEANDTIELLALELDDLLNEMEQGS
;
A
#
# COMPACT_ATOMS: atom_id res chain seq x y z
N VAL A 1 21.23 20.05 14.34
CA VAL A 1 21.33 20.24 12.86
C VAL A 1 22.19 19.15 12.23
N ILE A 2 23.48 19.00 12.59
CA ILE A 2 24.38 17.98 11.98
C ILE A 2 23.86 16.54 12.19
N MET A 3 23.37 16.21 13.39
CA MET A 3 22.79 14.90 13.70
C MET A 3 21.52 14.59 12.89
N GLY A 4 20.69 15.61 12.61
CA GLY A 4 19.46 15.45 11.81
C GLY A 4 19.71 15.32 10.31
N VAL A 5 20.86 15.77 9.80
CA VAL A 5 21.27 15.51 8.40
C VAL A 5 21.82 14.09 8.25
N LEU A 6 22.47 13.57 9.29
CA LEU A 6 23.00 12.20 9.35
C LEU A 6 21.89 11.14 9.45
N GLU A 7 20.73 11.50 10.01
CA GLU A 7 19.54 10.65 10.14
C GLU A 7 18.88 10.31 8.79
N ALA A 8 19.20 11.05 7.73
CA ALA A 8 18.74 10.78 6.36
C ALA A 8 19.31 9.46 5.78
N VAL A 9 20.35 8.89 6.39
CA VAL A 9 20.90 7.57 6.04
C VAL A 9 20.69 6.64 7.25
N PRO A 10 19.64 5.78 7.22
CA PRO A 10 19.15 5.03 8.39
C PRO A 10 20.18 4.13 9.10
N VAL A 11 21.32 3.88 8.48
CA VAL A 11 22.39 2.99 8.99
C VAL A 11 23.67 3.75 9.34
N ILE A 12 23.97 4.84 8.63
CA ILE A 12 25.24 5.56 8.75
C ILE A 12 25.15 6.62 9.85
N GLY A 13 23.99 7.25 10.04
CA GLY A 13 23.81 8.30 11.04
C GLY A 13 24.14 7.86 12.47
N PRO A 14 23.55 6.76 12.96
CA PRO A 14 23.84 6.30 14.31
C PRO A 14 25.26 5.78 14.49
N LEU A 15 25.82 5.11 13.47
CA LEU A 15 27.19 4.60 13.52
C LEU A 15 28.22 5.75 13.59
N LEU A 16 28.07 6.78 12.73
CA LEU A 16 28.95 7.95 12.72
C LEU A 16 28.76 8.84 13.96
N GLY A 17 27.58 8.84 14.58
CA GLY A 17 27.34 9.56 15.84
C GLY A 17 27.91 8.83 17.06
N ALA A 18 27.82 7.50 17.09
CA ALA A 18 28.27 6.68 18.21
C ALA A 18 29.80 6.69 18.38
N VAL A 19 30.56 6.59 17.28
CA VAL A 19 32.04 6.55 17.34
C VAL A 19 32.67 7.76 18.05
N PRO A 20 32.41 9.02 17.65
CA PRO A 20 32.97 10.18 18.33
C PRO A 20 32.41 10.36 19.75
N ALA A 21 31.15 9.98 20.01
CA ALA A 21 30.57 10.05 21.35
C ALA A 21 31.26 9.09 22.34
N ILE A 22 31.58 7.88 21.91
CA ILE A 22 32.31 6.89 22.70
C ILE A 22 33.76 7.34 22.91
N LEU A 23 34.44 7.82 21.86
CA LEU A 23 35.82 8.31 21.96
C LEU A 23 35.94 9.53 22.90
N LEU A 24 35.00 10.47 22.82
CA LEU A 24 34.96 11.64 23.69
C LEU A 24 34.73 11.24 25.15
N THR A 25 33.79 10.34 25.40
CA THR A 25 33.49 9.86 26.76
C THR A 25 34.66 9.08 27.33
N LEU A 26 35.30 8.23 26.53
CA LEU A 26 36.49 7.49 26.93
C LEU A 26 37.65 8.42 27.31
N SER A 27 37.78 9.57 26.64
CA SER A 27 38.82 10.55 26.94
C SER A 27 38.49 11.48 28.12
N THR A 28 37.21 11.71 28.44
CA THR A 28 36.78 12.70 29.43
C THR A 28 36.30 12.09 30.75
N ALA A 29 35.66 10.92 30.68
CA ALA A 29 35.12 10.19 31.83
C ALA A 29 35.07 8.67 31.51
N PRO A 30 36.22 7.97 31.55
CA PRO A 30 36.32 6.55 31.18
C PRO A 30 35.33 5.66 31.91
N GLU A 31 35.10 5.92 33.20
CA GLU A 31 34.16 5.19 34.06
C GLU A 31 32.69 5.31 33.60
N LYS A 32 32.35 6.34 32.83
CA LYS A 32 31.00 6.54 32.25
C LYS A 32 30.86 5.94 30.85
N THR A 33 31.95 5.53 30.22
CA THR A 33 31.94 4.97 28.85
C THR A 33 31.00 3.78 28.72
N LEU A 34 31.03 2.89 29.70
CA LEU A 34 30.20 1.68 29.70
C LEU A 34 28.70 2.01 29.75
N TRP A 35 28.34 3.02 30.55
CA TRP A 35 26.96 3.53 30.62
C TRP A 35 26.53 4.23 29.33
N VAL A 36 27.42 4.98 28.68
CA VAL A 36 27.15 5.63 27.39
C VAL A 36 26.95 4.60 26.28
N ILE A 37 27.77 3.56 26.22
CA ILE A 37 27.61 2.46 25.26
C ILE A 37 26.27 1.75 25.47
N LEU A 38 25.91 1.44 26.72
CA LEU A 38 24.64 0.80 27.04
C LEU A 38 23.45 1.67 26.63
N ALA A 39 23.52 2.97 26.91
CA ALA A 39 22.49 3.93 26.50
C ALA A 39 22.35 4.03 24.99
N LEU A 40 23.47 4.09 24.24
CA LEU A 40 23.47 4.08 22.77
C LEU A 40 22.79 2.82 22.21
N ILE A 41 23.10 1.65 22.77
CA ILE A 41 22.46 0.38 22.36
C ILE A 41 20.96 0.41 22.68
N ALA A 42 20.56 0.86 23.88
CA ALA A 42 19.16 0.92 24.27
C ALA A 42 18.35 1.87 23.38
N ILE A 43 18.91 3.04 23.06
CA ILE A 43 18.30 4.01 22.13
C ILE A 43 18.19 3.40 20.73
N GLN A 44 19.25 2.75 20.24
CA GLN A 44 19.22 2.12 18.91
C GLN A 44 18.19 0.99 18.83
N GLN A 45 18.05 0.19 19.89
CA GLN A 45 17.06 -0.87 19.96
C GLN A 45 15.64 -0.31 20.00
N LEU A 46 15.43 0.79 20.71
CA LEU A 46 14.14 1.48 20.76
C LEU A 46 13.78 2.04 19.39
N GLU A 47 14.73 2.68 18.71
CA GLU A 47 14.53 3.17 17.36
C GLU A 47 14.21 2.02 16.39
N ASN A 48 15.01 0.97 16.44
CA ASN A 48 14.85 -0.20 15.58
C ASN A 48 13.54 -0.95 15.84
N SER A 49 13.02 -0.91 17.06
CA SER A 49 11.79 -1.62 17.43
C SER A 49 10.52 -0.79 17.21
N LEU A 50 10.58 0.54 17.38
CA LEU A 50 9.42 1.43 17.22
C LEU A 50 9.29 2.03 15.81
N PHE A 51 10.39 2.36 15.13
CA PHE A 51 10.33 2.97 13.80
C PHE A 51 10.20 1.93 12.67
N LYS A 52 10.75 0.72 12.83
CA LYS A 52 10.61 -0.33 11.80
C LYS A 52 9.17 -0.76 11.50
N PRO A 53 8.27 -1.02 12.48
CA PRO A 53 6.91 -1.47 12.16
C PRO A 53 6.01 -0.34 11.65
N ARG A 54 6.42 0.93 11.78
CA ARG A 54 5.61 2.09 11.36
C ARG A 54 6.00 2.65 9.98
N ILE A 55 7.13 2.21 9.43
CA ILE A 55 7.65 2.60 8.10
C ILE A 55 7.65 1.42 7.13
N MET A 56 7.62 0.19 7.64
CA MET A 56 7.48 -1.00 6.81
C MET A 56 6.01 -1.41 6.77
N ASP A 57 5.25 -0.84 5.85
CA ASP A 57 4.13 -1.59 5.30
C ASP A 57 3.99 -1.51 3.77
N GLU A 58 4.64 -0.59 3.03
CA GLU A 58 4.48 -0.67 1.55
C GLU A 58 5.48 0.06 0.63
N SER A 59 6.61 0.62 1.10
CA SER A 59 7.26 1.67 0.27
C SER A 59 8.78 1.64 0.13
N VAL A 60 9.41 0.47 0.04
CA VAL A 60 10.79 0.43 -0.50
C VAL A 60 10.99 -0.81 -1.36
N GLY A 61 10.44 -0.79 -2.57
CA GLY A 61 10.79 -1.69 -3.67
C GLY A 61 12.25 -1.56 -4.15
N VAL A 62 13.12 -0.93 -3.37
CA VAL A 62 14.57 -0.91 -3.58
C VAL A 62 15.13 -2.01 -2.69
N ASN A 63 15.60 -3.10 -3.30
CA ASN A 63 16.28 -4.18 -2.59
C ASN A 63 17.37 -3.55 -1.71
N ALA A 64 17.35 -3.78 -0.39
CA ALA A 64 18.29 -3.18 0.57
C ALA A 64 19.76 -3.36 0.14
N ILE A 65 20.06 -4.43 -0.61
CA ILE A 65 21.35 -4.69 -1.25
C ILE A 65 21.76 -3.58 -2.22
N VAL A 66 20.83 -3.07 -3.04
CA VAL A 66 21.05 -1.98 -4.01
C VAL A 66 21.37 -0.67 -3.28
N SER A 67 20.70 -0.38 -2.16
CA SER A 67 21.00 0.80 -1.35
C SER A 67 22.39 0.74 -0.75
N ILE A 68 22.79 -0.42 -0.20
CA ILE A 68 24.15 -0.63 0.34
C ILE A 68 25.19 -0.50 -0.77
N LEU A 69 24.95 -1.09 -1.93
CA LEU A 69 25.85 -1.01 -3.08
C LEU A 69 25.99 0.42 -3.60
N ALA A 70 24.90 1.18 -3.64
CA ALA A 70 24.92 2.58 -4.04
C ALA A 70 25.69 3.44 -3.02
N ILE A 71 25.48 3.26 -1.71
CA ILE A 71 26.22 3.97 -0.67
C ILE A 71 27.72 3.70 -0.79
N ALA A 72 28.11 2.44 -1.03
CA ALA A 72 29.49 2.10 -1.29
C ALA A 72 30.02 2.78 -2.56
N ALA A 73 29.34 2.60 -3.70
CA ALA A 73 29.78 3.14 -4.98
C ALA A 73 29.90 4.67 -4.98
N PHE A 74 28.86 5.38 -4.57
CA PHE A 74 28.88 6.85 -4.51
C PHE A 74 29.75 7.37 -3.38
N GLY A 75 29.85 6.64 -2.26
CA GLY A 75 30.78 6.96 -1.16
C GLY A 75 32.25 6.89 -1.59
N LEU A 76 32.61 5.92 -2.44
CA LEU A 76 33.95 5.81 -3.03
C LEU A 76 34.22 6.90 -4.09
N LEU A 77 33.22 7.28 -4.88
CA LEU A 77 33.36 8.26 -5.98
C LEU A 77 33.38 9.72 -5.51
N PHE A 78 32.52 10.08 -4.55
CA PHE A 78 32.31 11.46 -4.12
C PHE A 78 32.51 11.66 -2.61
N GLY A 79 33.10 10.67 -1.93
CA GLY A 79 33.37 10.72 -0.49
C GLY A 79 32.08 10.78 0.34
N ILE A 80 32.14 11.50 1.46
CA ILE A 80 30.99 11.68 2.37
C ILE A 80 29.76 12.26 1.67
N PHE A 81 29.96 13.20 0.73
CA PHE A 81 28.85 13.80 -0.01
C PHE A 81 28.16 12.79 -0.92
N GLY A 82 28.92 11.88 -1.52
CA GLY A 82 28.37 10.77 -2.30
C GLY A 82 27.59 9.78 -1.46
N ALA A 83 28.06 9.45 -0.27
CA ALA A 83 27.35 8.54 0.64
C ALA A 83 26.00 9.12 1.10
N VAL A 84 25.92 10.43 1.35
CA VAL A 84 24.67 11.12 1.73
C VAL A 84 23.68 11.14 0.57
N LEU A 85 24.15 11.39 -0.65
CA LEU A 85 23.30 11.45 -1.84
C LEU A 85 23.02 10.09 -2.46
N ALA A 86 23.65 9.01 -1.99
CA ALA A 86 23.57 7.69 -2.59
C ALA A 86 22.14 7.13 -2.65
N ILE A 87 21.33 7.36 -1.62
CA ILE A 87 19.95 6.87 -1.55
C ILE A 87 19.06 7.55 -2.60
N PRO A 88 18.97 8.90 -2.66
CA PRO A 88 18.17 9.56 -3.69
C PRO A 88 18.71 9.26 -5.10
N LEU A 89 20.02 9.18 -5.29
CA LEU A 89 20.62 8.77 -6.58
C LEU A 89 20.24 7.34 -6.95
N ALA A 90 20.28 6.39 -6.02
CA ALA A 90 19.89 5.01 -6.27
C ALA A 90 18.42 4.89 -6.66
N ALA A 91 17.53 5.66 -5.99
CA ALA A 91 16.11 5.70 -6.33
C ALA A 91 15.90 6.25 -7.75
N ILE A 92 16.57 7.34 -8.11
CA ILE A 92 16.50 7.92 -9.46
C ILE A 92 17.04 6.92 -10.50
N LEU A 93 18.18 6.28 -10.23
CA LEU A 93 18.76 5.28 -11.12
C LEU A 93 17.82 4.10 -11.32
N GLN A 94 17.20 3.60 -10.25
CA GLN A 94 16.27 2.48 -10.34
C GLN A 94 15.04 2.83 -11.17
N ILE A 95 14.46 4.02 -10.98
CA ILE A 95 13.33 4.51 -11.79
C ILE A 95 13.74 4.59 -13.26
N LEU A 96 14.92 5.16 -13.54
CA LEU A 96 15.43 5.29 -14.90
C LEU A 96 15.67 3.92 -15.55
N PHE A 97 16.26 2.98 -14.81
CA PHE A 97 16.54 1.62 -15.27
C PHE A 97 15.25 0.86 -15.55
N ASN A 98 14.26 0.98 -14.66
CA ASN A 98 12.96 0.37 -14.85
C ASN A 98 12.29 0.92 -16.11
N ARG A 99 12.31 2.24 -16.32
CA ARG A 99 11.73 2.90 -17.49
C ARG A 99 12.44 2.59 -18.81
N LEU A 100 13.75 2.34 -18.79
CA LEU A 100 14.53 2.06 -20.01
C LEU A 100 14.52 0.58 -20.40
N ILE A 101 14.48 -0.34 -19.43
CA ILE A 101 14.53 -1.79 -19.67
C ILE A 101 13.13 -2.39 -19.78
N PHE A 102 12.20 -1.89 -18.97
CA PHE A 102 10.78 -2.09 -19.13
C PHE A 102 10.18 -0.75 -19.51
N PRO A 103 10.31 -0.31 -20.78
CA PRO A 103 9.42 0.73 -21.26
C PRO A 103 8.03 0.14 -21.10
N GLU A 104 7.35 0.55 -20.03
CA GLU A 104 5.92 0.32 -19.91
C GLU A 104 5.34 0.99 -21.15
N ASP A 105 4.97 0.16 -22.13
CA ASP A 105 3.88 0.49 -23.03
C ASP A 105 2.78 1.09 -22.14
N ALA A 106 2.17 2.17 -22.60
CA ALA A 106 1.15 2.93 -21.88
C ALA A 106 -0.15 2.11 -21.68
N THR A 107 -0.04 1.01 -20.95
CA THR A 107 -1.03 0.06 -20.49
C THR A 107 -0.67 -0.34 -19.06
N GLN A 108 -0.29 0.65 -18.23
CA GLN A 108 -0.56 0.51 -16.80
C GLN A 108 -2.09 0.66 -16.64
N PRO A 109 -2.89 -0.40 -16.43
CA PRO A 109 -4.15 -0.17 -15.74
C PRO A 109 -3.77 0.47 -14.40
N GLU A 110 -4.47 1.54 -14.02
CA GLU A 110 -4.41 2.17 -12.70
C GLU A 110 -4.03 1.15 -11.61
N PRO A 111 -3.13 1.48 -10.67
CA PRO A 111 -2.76 0.57 -9.60
C PRO A 111 -4.04 -0.02 -9.03
N VAL A 112 -4.24 -1.32 -9.21
CA VAL A 112 -5.52 -2.01 -9.03
C VAL A 112 -5.80 -2.20 -7.53
N GLN A 113 -5.78 -1.11 -6.77
CA GLN A 113 -6.41 -0.97 -5.46
C GLN A 113 -7.90 -1.31 -5.59
N THR A 114 -8.47 -1.10 -6.78
CA THR A 114 -9.84 -1.45 -7.13
C THR A 114 -10.13 -2.95 -7.05
N ALA A 115 -9.25 -3.88 -7.40
CA ALA A 115 -9.61 -5.32 -7.39
C ALA A 115 -9.60 -5.91 -5.99
N GLN A 116 -8.68 -5.47 -5.13
CA GLN A 116 -8.64 -5.90 -3.74
C GLN A 116 -9.77 -5.24 -2.93
N GLN A 117 -10.00 -3.94 -3.13
CA GLN A 117 -11.12 -3.19 -2.55
C GLN A 117 -12.49 -3.64 -3.10
N SER A 118 -12.57 -4.06 -4.37
CA SER A 118 -13.81 -4.62 -4.94
C SER A 118 -14.10 -6.01 -4.40
N ARG A 119 -13.07 -6.85 -4.15
CA ARG A 119 -13.27 -8.15 -3.48
C ARG A 119 -13.81 -7.99 -2.06
N ASP A 120 -13.31 -7.01 -1.31
CA ASP A 120 -13.84 -6.69 0.02
C ASP A 120 -15.28 -6.16 -0.03
N ARG A 121 -15.59 -5.29 -1.00
CA ARG A 121 -16.96 -4.79 -1.23
C ARG A 121 -17.92 -5.90 -1.65
N LEU A 122 -17.50 -6.83 -2.48
CA LEU A 122 -18.30 -8.00 -2.87
C LEU A 122 -18.59 -8.90 -1.67
N GLY A 123 -17.64 -9.03 -0.72
CA GLY A 123 -17.86 -9.70 0.56
C GLY A 123 -18.95 -9.03 1.39
N MET A 124 -18.90 -7.70 1.52
CA MET A 124 -19.91 -6.93 2.25
C MET A 124 -21.29 -6.99 1.60
N LEU A 125 -21.37 -6.89 0.28
CA LEU A 125 -22.63 -6.98 -0.47
C LEU A 125 -23.28 -8.35 -0.33
N ARG A 126 -22.47 -9.43 -0.38
CA ARG A 126 -22.96 -10.79 -0.17
C ARG A 126 -23.51 -10.97 1.25
N PHE A 127 -22.84 -10.41 2.26
CA PHE A 127 -23.31 -10.46 3.64
C PHE A 127 -24.64 -9.70 3.82
N ALA A 128 -24.71 -8.47 3.33
CA ALA A 128 -25.92 -7.64 3.39
C ALA A 128 -27.12 -8.29 2.67
N ALA A 129 -26.88 -8.90 1.50
CA ALA A 129 -27.91 -9.63 0.77
C ALA A 129 -28.43 -10.86 1.55
N GLN A 130 -27.54 -11.57 2.26
CA GLN A 130 -27.93 -12.71 3.09
C GLN A 130 -28.75 -12.30 4.31
N GLU A 131 -28.40 -11.18 4.95
CA GLU A 131 -29.13 -10.61 6.08
C GLU A 131 -30.55 -10.19 5.66
N LEU A 132 -30.67 -9.45 4.55
CA LEU A 132 -31.96 -9.07 3.97
C LEU A 132 -32.83 -10.30 3.63
N ALA A 133 -32.24 -11.32 3.02
CA ALA A 133 -32.99 -12.55 2.70
C ALA A 133 -33.48 -13.27 3.97
N GLN A 134 -32.70 -13.24 5.06
CA GLN A 134 -33.12 -13.80 6.34
C GLN A 134 -34.22 -12.97 7.00
N ASP A 135 -34.14 -11.66 6.93
CA ASP A 135 -35.13 -10.76 7.50
C ASP A 135 -36.45 -10.81 6.74
N VAL A 136 -36.42 -10.85 5.40
CA VAL A 136 -37.61 -11.07 4.58
C VAL A 136 -38.23 -12.44 4.87
N ARG A 137 -37.42 -13.50 5.02
CA ARG A 137 -37.93 -14.83 5.38
C ARG A 137 -38.54 -14.88 6.79
N LYS A 138 -37.99 -14.12 7.74
CA LYS A 138 -38.58 -13.95 9.08
C LYS A 138 -39.89 -13.17 8.99
N GLN A 139 -39.94 -12.12 8.20
CA GLN A 139 -41.11 -11.26 8.04
C GLN A 139 -42.27 -11.97 7.31
N ALA A 140 -41.95 -12.78 6.30
CA ALA A 140 -42.90 -13.65 5.60
C ALA A 140 -43.43 -14.78 6.50
N ARG A 141 -42.69 -15.18 7.56
CA ARG A 141 -43.22 -16.09 8.58
C ARG A 141 -44.16 -15.41 9.57
N THR A 142 -44.17 -14.08 9.64
CA THR A 142 -45.00 -13.29 10.57
C THR A 142 -46.20 -12.60 9.93
N SER A 143 -46.33 -12.58 8.61
CA SER A 143 -47.53 -12.04 7.93
C SER A 143 -48.25 -13.15 7.17
N PRO A 144 -49.34 -13.72 7.72
CA PRO A 144 -50.18 -14.65 7.00
C PRO A 144 -51.24 -13.85 6.22
N ASP A 145 -50.99 -13.55 4.95
CA ASP A 145 -52.08 -13.35 3.99
C ASP A 145 -51.56 -13.60 2.56
N VAL A 146 -52.18 -14.57 1.90
CA VAL A 146 -51.66 -15.26 0.70
C VAL A 146 -52.02 -14.54 -0.61
N ASP A 147 -52.73 -13.40 -0.54
CA ASP A 147 -53.36 -12.79 -1.72
C ASP A 147 -52.57 -11.64 -2.39
N GLU A 148 -51.59 -11.02 -1.72
CA GLU A 148 -50.83 -9.88 -2.28
C GLU A 148 -49.58 -10.29 -3.07
N ALA A 149 -48.92 -11.39 -2.70
CA ALA A 149 -47.69 -11.84 -3.35
C ALA A 149 -47.92 -12.30 -4.80
N SER A 150 -49.03 -12.98 -5.07
CA SER A 150 -49.42 -13.41 -6.41
C SER A 150 -49.72 -12.24 -7.36
N ARG A 151 -50.26 -11.12 -6.86
CA ARG A 151 -50.49 -9.93 -7.70
C ARG A 151 -49.20 -9.24 -8.11
N SER A 152 -48.24 -9.16 -7.19
CA SER A 152 -46.94 -8.53 -7.46
C SER A 152 -46.08 -9.36 -8.42
N GLU A 153 -46.20 -10.69 -8.39
CA GLU A 153 -45.50 -11.57 -9.35
C GLU A 153 -46.08 -11.45 -10.77
N GLU A 154 -47.42 -11.34 -10.90
CA GLU A 154 -48.08 -11.13 -12.18
C GLU A 154 -47.66 -9.79 -12.82
N GLU A 155 -47.69 -8.69 -12.06
CA GLU A 155 -47.29 -7.35 -12.55
C GLU A 155 -45.81 -7.28 -12.97
N ALA A 156 -44.94 -7.99 -12.25
CA ALA A 156 -43.53 -8.07 -12.59
C ALA A 156 -43.30 -8.84 -13.90
N ASN A 157 -44.06 -9.93 -14.12
CA ASN A 157 -43.96 -10.73 -15.33
C ASN A 157 -44.46 -9.95 -16.57
N ASP A 158 -45.56 -9.22 -16.43
CA ASP A 158 -46.10 -8.35 -17.49
C ASP A 158 -45.10 -7.27 -17.92
N THR A 159 -44.39 -6.68 -16.96
CA THR A 159 -43.37 -5.65 -17.23
C THR A 159 -42.16 -6.21 -17.99
N ILE A 160 -41.76 -7.45 -17.67
CA ILE A 160 -40.65 -8.12 -18.36
C ILE A 160 -41.02 -8.44 -19.80
N GLU A 161 -42.26 -8.89 -20.05
CA GLU A 161 -42.74 -9.19 -21.40
C GLU A 161 -42.81 -7.92 -22.27
N LEU A 162 -43.25 -6.80 -21.70
CA LEU A 162 -43.30 -5.50 -22.38
C LEU A 162 -41.90 -4.99 -22.77
N LEU A 163 -40.93 -5.08 -21.85
CA LEU A 163 -39.55 -4.69 -22.12
C LEU A 163 -38.89 -5.59 -23.18
N ALA A 164 -39.21 -6.89 -23.18
CA ALA A 164 -38.70 -7.82 -24.18
C ALA A 164 -39.22 -7.49 -25.58
N LEU A 165 -40.50 -7.12 -25.70
CA LEU A 165 -41.12 -6.71 -26.97
C LEU A 165 -40.54 -5.41 -27.50
N GLU A 166 -40.34 -4.41 -26.64
CA GLU A 166 -39.74 -3.13 -27.02
C GLU A 166 -38.28 -3.30 -27.49
N LEU A 167 -37.53 -4.22 -26.86
CA LEU A 167 -36.15 -4.51 -27.25
C LEU A 167 -36.09 -5.18 -28.63
N ASP A 168 -37.01 -6.10 -28.93
CA ASP A 168 -37.07 -6.79 -30.22
C ASP A 168 -37.43 -5.82 -31.36
N ASP A 169 -38.34 -4.88 -31.11
CA ASP A 169 -38.71 -3.83 -32.06
C ASP A 169 -37.54 -2.87 -32.36
N LEU A 170 -36.83 -2.41 -31.33
CA LEU A 170 -35.64 -1.55 -31.47
C LEU A 170 -34.49 -2.25 -32.21
N LEU A 171 -34.31 -3.55 -32.00
CA LEU A 171 -33.30 -4.33 -32.74
C LEU A 171 -33.67 -4.43 -34.23
N ASN A 172 -34.94 -4.67 -34.54
CA ASN A 172 -35.44 -4.77 -35.91
C ASN A 172 -35.34 -3.42 -36.65
N GLU A 173 -35.57 -2.31 -35.96
CA GLU A 173 -35.43 -0.94 -36.51
C GLU A 173 -33.96 -0.63 -36.86
N MET A 174 -33.00 -1.09 -36.04
CA MET A 174 -31.58 -0.94 -36.33
C MET A 174 -31.09 -1.84 -37.48
N GLU A 175 -31.64 -3.06 -37.64
CA GLU A 175 -31.28 -3.95 -38.76
C GLU A 175 -31.80 -3.44 -40.12
N GLN A 176 -32.92 -2.71 -40.15
CA GLN A 176 -33.48 -2.14 -41.39
C GLN A 176 -32.89 -0.76 -41.75
N GLY A 177 -32.12 -0.16 -40.84
CA GLY A 177 -31.54 1.17 -40.97
C GLY A 177 -30.13 1.26 -41.60
N SER A 178 -29.55 0.15 -42.12
CA SER A 178 -28.26 0.13 -42.83
C SER A 178 -28.38 -0.10 -44.33
#